data_AF-A0A7Z8L6S1-F1
#
_entry.id   AF-A0A7Z8L6S1-F1
#
_cell.length_a   1.000
_cell.length_b   1.000
_cell.length_c   1.000
_cell.angle_alpha   90.00
_cell.angle_beta   90.00
_cell.angle_gamma   90.00
#
_symmetry.space_group_name_H-M   'P 1'
#
loop_
_entity.id
_entity.type
_entity.pdbx_description
1 polymer ?
#
loop_
_entity_poly.entity_id
_entity_poly.type
_entity_poly.pdbx_seq_one_letter_code
_entity_poly.pdbx_strand_id
1 'polypeptide(L)'
;MLTFILVGRHAEAPLSIQVRETGVLVDSTESVYTQAPIAHAVPVSQKIHRIYLRPIKFMTYENDSASASTSPVSPLRLLIIGTDTGVGKSHVTATIVSALRQIGHQVWVHKPVACGDWDGEQAEDGRLYRQLCATDQDPDSACPWQFPEACSPHLAARLAGHTLTRAELLQGLKRCLRPDRDLVIEGAGGLLAPLSEDGCDIADLAAACAALTIIVTRPHLGTINHTRLTVAHARQRGLRLLGLVLNHHQPHLSGVAVEHAASELARWCDLPVIAELPYDCQLPAAAEGLTAHPLAQQLIASILRANPEVE
;
A
#
# COMPACT_ATOMS: atom_id res chain seq x y z
N MET A 1 -31.26 9.78 -2.99
CA MET A 1 -31.17 8.60 -3.86
C MET A 1 -31.49 9.04 -5.28
N LEU A 2 -30.48 9.15 -6.14
CA LEU A 2 -30.62 9.23 -7.58
C LEU A 2 -29.63 8.23 -8.18
N THR A 3 -30.13 7.28 -8.96
CA THR A 3 -29.33 6.27 -9.64
C THR A 3 -29.13 6.72 -11.08
N PHE A 4 -27.88 6.93 -11.49
CA PHE A 4 -27.53 7.20 -12.87
C PHE A 4 -26.84 5.96 -13.46
N ILE A 5 -27.41 5.41 -14.54
CA ILE A 5 -26.80 4.33 -15.31
C ILE A 5 -26.29 4.96 -16.61
N LEU A 6 -24.97 5.15 -16.71
CA LEU A 6 -24.32 5.59 -17.94
C LEU A 6 -23.91 4.36 -18.77
N VAL A 7 -24.67 4.07 -19.84
CA VAL A 7 -24.30 3.06 -20.83
C VAL A 7 -23.60 3.74 -22.01
N GLY A 8 -22.27 3.83 -21.93
CA GLY A 8 -21.42 4.29 -23.04
C GLY A 8 -20.80 3.12 -23.80
N ARG A 9 -21.08 2.98 -25.09
CA ARG A 9 -20.24 2.15 -25.99
C ARG A 9 -19.07 2.99 -26.49
N HIS A 10 -17.85 2.46 -26.36
CA HIS A 10 -16.60 2.89 -27.00
C HIS A 10 -16.48 4.37 -27.41
N ALA A 11 -15.84 5.17 -26.57
CA ALA A 11 -15.24 6.45 -26.96
C ALA A 11 -13.89 6.63 -26.24
N GLU A 12 -12.81 6.84 -27.01
CA GLU A 12 -11.45 7.01 -26.49
C GLU A 12 -11.12 8.48 -26.14
N ALA A 13 -12.05 9.18 -25.49
CA ALA A 13 -11.87 10.60 -25.12
C ALA A 13 -12.28 10.85 -23.65
N PRO A 14 -11.55 11.69 -22.90
CA PRO A 14 -11.89 12.02 -21.52
C PRO A 14 -13.14 12.91 -21.45
N LEU A 15 -14.16 12.46 -20.71
CA LEU A 15 -15.36 13.24 -20.42
C LEU A 15 -15.07 14.30 -19.34
N SER A 16 -15.22 15.58 -19.68
CA SER A 16 -15.18 16.69 -18.71
C SER A 16 -16.59 17.02 -18.22
N ILE A 17 -16.90 16.71 -16.96
CA ILE A 17 -18.19 17.05 -16.34
C ILE A 17 -18.04 18.36 -15.54
N GLN A 18 -18.83 19.38 -15.88
CA GLN A 18 -19.00 20.58 -15.04
C GLN A 18 -20.29 20.48 -14.23
N VAL A 19 -20.17 20.59 -12.91
CA VAL A 19 -21.32 20.66 -11.99
C VAL A 19 -21.45 22.09 -11.49
N ARG A 20 -22.65 22.66 -11.61
CA ARG A 20 -23.05 23.92 -10.95
C ARG A 20 -24.30 23.68 -10.11
N GLU A 21 -24.53 24.50 -9.10
CA GLU A 21 -25.59 24.33 -8.07
C GLU A 21 -27.04 24.30 -8.59
N THR A 22 -27.28 24.51 -9.89
CA THR A 22 -28.61 24.44 -10.51
C THR A 22 -28.75 23.40 -11.64
N GLY A 23 -27.73 22.56 -11.87
CA GLY A 23 -27.83 21.45 -12.82
C GLY A 23 -26.49 21.00 -13.41
N VAL A 24 -26.48 19.77 -13.93
CA VAL A 24 -25.37 19.23 -14.74
C VAL A 24 -25.65 19.57 -16.19
N LEU A 25 -24.76 20.36 -16.80
CA LEU A 25 -24.65 20.45 -18.26
C LEU A 25 -23.65 19.38 -18.71
N VAL A 26 -24.16 18.34 -19.36
CA VAL A 26 -23.32 17.46 -20.19
C VAL A 26 -23.04 18.23 -21.47
N ASP A 27 -21.76 18.44 -21.80
CA ASP A 27 -21.38 18.99 -23.10
C ASP A 27 -21.50 17.90 -24.17
N SER A 28 -22.73 17.69 -24.61
CA SER A 28 -23.07 17.05 -25.87
C SER A 28 -23.89 18.05 -26.67
N THR A 29 -23.53 18.25 -27.93
CA THR A 29 -24.23 19.13 -28.86
C THR A 29 -25.64 18.60 -29.18
N GLU A 30 -26.62 18.86 -28.31
CA GLU A 30 -28.04 19.10 -28.62
C GLU A 30 -28.84 19.52 -27.37
N SER A 31 -29.95 20.25 -27.55
CA SER A 31 -30.52 21.20 -26.58
C SER A 31 -31.74 20.72 -25.77
N VAL A 32 -31.86 21.10 -24.48
CA VAL A 32 -33.14 21.19 -23.73
C VAL A 32 -33.13 22.34 -22.68
N TYR A 33 -34.30 22.94 -22.37
CA TYR A 33 -34.58 24.09 -21.48
C TYR A 33 -35.53 23.67 -20.30
N THR A 34 -35.86 24.40 -19.21
CA THR A 34 -35.63 25.78 -18.70
C THR A 34 -36.04 25.88 -17.20
N GLN A 35 -35.41 26.78 -16.41
CA GLN A 35 -35.98 27.50 -15.22
C GLN A 35 -36.43 26.69 -13.95
N ALA A 36 -36.48 27.21 -12.70
CA ALA A 36 -35.82 28.32 -11.97
C ALA A 36 -36.02 28.09 -10.41
N PRO A 37 -35.92 29.04 -9.46
CA PRO A 37 -34.89 28.97 -8.39
C PRO A 37 -35.40 28.94 -6.92
N ILE A 38 -34.55 28.48 -5.99
CA ILE A 38 -34.59 28.93 -4.57
C ILE A 38 -33.16 29.21 -4.10
N ALA A 39 -32.97 30.33 -3.40
CA ALA A 39 -31.66 30.82 -2.96
C ALA A 39 -31.36 30.47 -1.50
N HIS A 40 -30.09 30.19 -1.18
CA HIS A 40 -29.40 30.71 0.00
C HIS A 40 -27.88 30.59 -0.22
N ALA A 41 -27.19 31.72 -0.32
CA ALA A 41 -25.76 31.76 -0.62
C ALA A 41 -24.91 31.64 0.64
N VAL A 42 -23.88 30.78 0.62
CA VAL A 42 -22.77 30.76 1.58
C VAL A 42 -21.47 30.82 0.78
N PRO A 43 -20.59 31.82 0.98
CA PRO A 43 -19.37 31.96 0.19
C PRO A 43 -18.28 31.02 0.69
N VAL A 44 -18.08 29.89 0.01
CA VAL A 44 -16.88 29.04 0.15
C VAL A 44 -15.96 29.27 -1.04
N SER A 45 -14.67 29.41 -0.77
CA SER A 45 -13.65 29.74 -1.77
C SER A 45 -13.57 28.71 -2.89
N GLN A 46 -13.47 29.19 -4.14
CA GLN A 46 -13.34 28.34 -5.33
C GLN A 46 -12.01 27.57 -5.32
N LYS A 47 -12.00 26.36 -4.77
CA LYS A 47 -11.09 25.30 -5.20
C LYS A 47 -11.78 24.45 -6.24
N ILE A 48 -11.35 24.56 -7.49
CA ILE A 48 -11.79 23.68 -8.58
C ILE A 48 -11.07 22.34 -8.39
N HIS A 49 -11.72 21.40 -7.69
CA HIS A 49 -11.24 20.02 -7.61
C HIS A 49 -11.49 19.34 -8.96
N ARG A 50 -10.42 19.12 -9.75
CA ARG A 50 -10.49 18.23 -10.91
C ARG A 50 -10.52 16.79 -10.42
N ILE A 51 -11.70 16.19 -10.45
CA ILE A 51 -11.90 14.77 -10.14
C ILE A 51 -11.39 13.95 -11.32
N TYR A 52 -10.40 13.09 -11.08
CA TYR A 52 -9.84 12.16 -12.07
C TYR A 52 -10.20 10.71 -11.72
N LEU A 53 -11.44 10.31 -12.01
CA LEU A 53 -11.81 8.90 -11.98
C LEU A 53 -11.36 8.24 -13.29
N ARG A 54 -10.22 7.53 -13.29
CA ARG A 54 -9.87 6.64 -14.40
C ARG A 54 -10.77 5.41 -14.37
N PRO A 55 -11.35 4.98 -15.51
CA PRO A 55 -12.08 3.72 -15.57
C PRO A 55 -11.11 2.55 -15.39
N ILE A 56 -11.30 1.76 -14.34
CA ILE A 56 -10.56 0.52 -14.11
C ILE A 56 -10.83 -0.43 -15.28
N LYS A 57 -9.78 -0.83 -16.01
CA LYS A 57 -9.90 -1.86 -17.05
C LYS A 57 -10.02 -3.23 -16.39
N PHE A 58 -11.13 -3.92 -16.64
CA PHE A 58 -11.33 -5.29 -16.19
C PHE A 58 -10.62 -6.25 -17.15
N MET A 59 -9.44 -6.74 -16.79
CA MET A 59 -8.84 -7.92 -17.42
C MET A 59 -9.23 -9.18 -16.64
N THR A 60 -9.87 -10.12 -17.33
CA THR A 60 -10.08 -11.48 -16.83
C THR A 60 -8.87 -12.33 -17.19
N TYR A 61 -8.17 -12.83 -16.18
CA TYR A 61 -7.09 -13.80 -16.38
C TYR A 61 -7.69 -15.20 -16.49
N GLU A 62 -7.48 -15.87 -17.62
CA GLU A 62 -7.77 -17.30 -17.76
C GLU A 62 -6.62 -18.13 -17.18
N ASN A 63 -6.95 -19.29 -16.60
CA ASN A 63 -5.97 -20.20 -16.02
C ASN A 63 -5.34 -21.07 -17.12
N ASP A 64 -4.09 -20.79 -17.49
CA ASP A 64 -3.27 -21.76 -18.22
C ASP A 64 -2.78 -22.88 -17.29
N SER A 65 -2.73 -24.11 -17.81
CA SER A 65 -2.63 -25.32 -16.99
C SER A 65 -1.27 -26.02 -17.06
N ALA A 66 -0.66 -26.18 -15.88
CA ALA A 66 0.25 -27.23 -15.42
C ALA A 66 1.56 -27.54 -16.20
N SER A 67 2.69 -27.49 -15.48
CA SER A 67 3.40 -28.72 -15.08
C SER A 67 4.50 -28.48 -14.02
N ALA A 68 4.47 -29.28 -12.94
CA ALA A 68 5.60 -29.78 -12.14
C ALA A 68 5.07 -30.28 -10.78
N SER A 69 5.40 -31.52 -10.40
CA SER A 69 4.88 -32.15 -9.18
C SER A 69 5.82 -31.95 -7.99
N THR A 70 5.50 -30.97 -7.16
CA THR A 70 5.81 -30.97 -5.71
C THR A 70 4.52 -30.64 -4.97
N SER A 71 4.39 -31.04 -3.71
CA SER A 71 3.30 -30.55 -2.86
C SER A 71 3.39 -29.03 -2.82
N PRO A 72 2.32 -28.26 -3.15
CA PRO A 72 2.44 -26.82 -3.25
C PRO A 72 2.71 -26.23 -1.87
N VAL A 73 3.96 -25.78 -1.68
CA VAL A 73 4.39 -24.82 -0.67
C VAL A 73 3.31 -23.73 -0.55
N SER A 74 2.83 -23.47 0.66
CA SER A 74 1.83 -22.42 0.85
C SER A 74 2.48 -21.05 0.55
N PRO A 75 1.90 -20.24 -0.36
CA PRO A 75 2.56 -19.01 -0.81
C PRO A 75 2.78 -18.05 0.36
N LEU A 76 3.99 -17.51 0.43
CA LEU A 76 4.40 -16.58 1.48
C LEU A 76 3.56 -15.30 1.39
N ARG A 77 3.05 -14.86 2.54
CA ARG A 77 2.28 -13.61 2.65
C ARG A 77 2.92 -12.74 3.71
N LEU A 78 3.44 -11.60 3.30
CA LEU A 78 4.07 -10.62 4.17
C LEU A 78 3.21 -9.36 4.26
N LEU A 79 3.13 -8.79 5.45
CA LEU A 79 2.59 -7.46 5.71
C LEU A 79 3.74 -6.56 6.19
N ILE A 80 3.96 -5.44 5.51
CA ILE A 80 4.90 -4.39 5.90
C ILE A 80 4.10 -3.22 6.47
N ILE A 81 4.09 -3.08 7.81
CA ILE A 81 3.54 -1.90 8.48
C ILE A 81 4.65 -0.98 8.97
N GLY A 82 4.30 0.25 9.32
CA GLY A 82 5.19 1.21 9.95
C GLY A 82 4.67 1.61 11.31
N THR A 83 5.56 2.01 12.20
CA THR A 83 5.16 2.70 13.45
C THR A 83 4.58 4.09 13.19
N ASP A 84 4.74 4.63 11.98
CA ASP A 84 4.29 5.97 11.57
C ASP A 84 4.30 6.11 10.02
N THR A 85 3.88 7.27 9.52
CA THR A 85 4.18 7.75 8.16
C THR A 85 5.67 8.11 8.04
N GLY A 86 6.24 8.08 6.84
CA GLY A 86 7.62 8.51 6.58
C GLY A 86 8.75 7.57 7.04
N VAL A 87 8.47 6.51 7.83
CA VAL A 87 9.50 5.55 8.31
C VAL A 87 10.13 4.67 7.22
N GLY A 88 9.81 4.92 5.94
CA GLY A 88 10.36 4.19 4.78
C GLY A 88 9.81 2.78 4.57
N LYS A 89 8.51 2.56 4.80
CA LYS A 89 7.82 1.31 4.44
C LYS A 89 8.07 0.92 2.98
N SER A 90 7.84 1.85 2.05
CA SER A 90 8.02 1.67 0.60
C SER A 90 9.42 1.15 0.25
N HIS A 91 10.46 1.71 0.88
CA HIS A 91 11.83 1.24 0.73
C HIS A 91 11.99 -0.22 1.23
N VAL A 92 11.51 -0.54 2.44
CA VAL A 92 11.56 -1.91 3.00
C VAL A 92 10.77 -2.91 2.15
N THR A 93 9.61 -2.53 1.62
CA THR A 93 8.84 -3.33 0.66
C THR A 93 9.68 -3.67 -0.57
N ALA A 94 10.30 -2.65 -1.19
CA ALA A 94 11.16 -2.82 -2.34
C ALA A 94 12.37 -3.72 -2.04
N THR A 95 12.96 -3.59 -0.85
CA THR A 95 14.04 -4.46 -0.34
C THR A 95 13.63 -5.91 -0.35
N ILE A 96 12.51 -6.23 0.30
CA ILE A 96 12.04 -7.60 0.50
C ILE A 96 11.65 -8.22 -0.85
N VAL A 97 10.90 -7.50 -1.68
CA VAL A 97 10.43 -7.97 -2.99
C VAL A 97 11.62 -8.26 -3.92
N SER A 98 12.60 -7.36 -3.97
CA SER A 98 13.80 -7.55 -4.80
C SER A 98 14.66 -8.72 -4.31
N ALA A 99 14.84 -8.83 -2.99
CA ALA A 99 15.63 -9.89 -2.37
C ALA A 99 15.00 -11.29 -2.60
N LEU A 100 13.68 -11.43 -2.41
CA LEU A 100 12.93 -12.66 -2.66
C LEU A 100 12.98 -13.08 -4.14
N ARG A 101 12.80 -12.13 -5.07
CA ARG A 101 12.88 -12.43 -6.52
C ARG A 101 14.25 -12.93 -6.95
N GLN A 102 15.33 -12.43 -6.35
CA GLN A 102 16.69 -12.88 -6.66
C GLN A 102 17.00 -14.30 -6.18
N ILE A 103 16.27 -14.82 -5.18
CA ILE A 103 16.32 -16.24 -4.78
C ILE A 103 15.22 -17.10 -5.45
N GLY A 104 14.59 -16.59 -6.51
CA GLY A 104 13.68 -17.35 -7.39
C GLY A 104 12.18 -17.26 -7.04
N HIS A 105 11.80 -16.53 -5.99
CA HIS A 105 10.39 -16.40 -5.61
C HIS A 105 9.60 -15.53 -6.60
N GLN A 106 8.40 -16.00 -6.97
CA GLN A 106 7.46 -15.24 -7.79
C GLN A 106 6.58 -14.38 -6.89
N VAL A 107 7.00 -13.12 -6.67
CA VAL A 107 6.37 -12.20 -5.71
C VAL A 107 5.47 -11.19 -6.42
N TRP A 108 4.22 -11.05 -5.98
CA TRP A 108 3.32 -9.95 -6.27
C TRP A 108 3.29 -8.93 -5.11
N VAL A 109 2.93 -7.68 -5.41
CA VAL A 109 2.88 -6.59 -4.42
C VAL A 109 1.48 -5.98 -4.30
N HIS A 110 1.07 -5.57 -3.10
CA HIS A 110 -0.22 -4.88 -2.91
C HIS A 110 -0.10 -3.71 -1.92
N LYS A 111 -0.48 -2.51 -2.36
CA LYS A 111 -0.65 -1.33 -1.51
C LYS A 111 -2.10 -0.89 -1.65
N PRO A 112 -2.96 -1.14 -0.65
CA PRO A 112 -4.39 -0.95 -0.81
C PRO A 112 -4.74 0.51 -1.09
N VAL A 113 -4.03 1.47 -0.49
CA VAL A 113 -4.16 2.89 -0.77
C VAL A 113 -2.80 3.59 -0.70
N ALA A 114 -2.56 4.55 -1.60
CA ALA A 114 -1.50 5.56 -1.48
C ALA A 114 -2.10 6.97 -1.43
N CYS A 115 -1.48 7.88 -0.67
CA CYS A 115 -1.97 9.25 -0.46
C CYS A 115 -0.81 10.23 -0.43
N GLY A 116 -0.96 11.37 -1.10
CA GLY A 116 0.10 12.38 -1.25
C GLY A 116 0.97 12.18 -2.50
N ASP A 117 1.87 13.14 -2.72
CA ASP A 117 2.91 13.15 -3.77
C ASP A 117 2.45 12.88 -5.21
N TRP A 118 1.17 13.13 -5.49
CA TRP A 118 0.56 12.99 -6.81
C TRP A 118 0.83 14.22 -7.69
N ASP A 119 1.62 14.04 -8.74
CA ASP A 119 2.01 15.11 -9.69
C ASP A 119 1.02 15.32 -10.85
N GLY A 120 -0.12 14.64 -10.82
CA GLY A 120 -1.13 14.68 -11.87
C GLY A 120 -1.02 13.52 -12.86
N GLU A 121 0.14 12.88 -12.95
CA GLU A 121 0.25 11.57 -13.58
C GLU A 121 0.08 10.47 -12.54
N GLN A 122 1.07 10.23 -11.66
CA GLN A 122 1.07 9.13 -10.69
C GLN A 122 2.03 9.40 -9.52
N ALA A 123 1.60 9.15 -8.27
CA ALA A 123 2.40 9.43 -7.06
C ALA A 123 3.74 8.67 -6.99
N GLU A 124 4.67 9.13 -6.14
CA GLU A 124 5.98 8.48 -5.94
C GLU A 124 5.85 7.00 -5.55
N ASP A 125 5.00 6.70 -4.56
CA ASP A 125 4.64 5.32 -4.21
C ASP A 125 4.08 4.54 -5.41
N GLY A 126 3.29 5.19 -6.26
CA GLY A 126 2.79 4.60 -7.49
C GLY A 126 3.92 4.28 -8.50
N ARG A 127 4.91 5.18 -8.65
CA ARG A 127 6.10 4.94 -9.50
C ARG A 127 6.89 3.73 -9.00
N LEU A 128 7.12 3.65 -7.69
CA LEU A 128 7.76 2.49 -7.08
C LEU A 128 6.95 1.22 -7.34
N TYR A 129 5.64 1.24 -7.13
CA TYR A 129 4.80 0.07 -7.35
C TYR A 129 4.77 -0.38 -8.81
N ARG A 130 4.87 0.54 -9.78
CA ARG A 130 5.07 0.21 -11.20
C ARG A 130 6.39 -0.52 -11.46
N GLN A 131 7.48 -0.13 -10.78
CA GLN A 131 8.78 -0.81 -10.86
C GLN A 131 8.77 -2.15 -10.11
N LEU A 132 7.99 -2.26 -9.03
CA LEU A 132 7.85 -3.48 -8.24
C LEU A 132 6.86 -4.48 -8.84
N CYS A 133 5.99 -4.11 -9.78
CA CYS A 133 5.14 -5.10 -10.44
C CYS A 133 5.97 -6.08 -11.26
N ALA A 134 5.67 -7.37 -11.13
CA ALA A 134 6.20 -8.38 -12.03
C ALA A 134 5.56 -8.20 -13.42
N THR A 135 6.16 -8.79 -14.46
CA THR A 135 5.64 -8.70 -15.85
C THR A 135 4.24 -9.29 -16.02
N ASP A 136 3.78 -10.10 -15.07
CA ASP A 136 2.44 -10.71 -15.02
C ASP A 136 1.46 -9.98 -14.07
N GLN A 137 1.88 -8.90 -13.42
CA GLN A 137 1.05 -8.11 -12.50
C GLN A 137 0.71 -6.73 -13.09
N ASP A 138 -0.58 -6.41 -13.17
CA ASP A 138 -1.05 -5.06 -13.53
C ASP A 138 -0.76 -4.05 -12.38
N PRO A 139 -0.02 -2.95 -12.61
CA PRO A 139 0.23 -1.96 -11.58
C PRO A 139 -1.00 -1.26 -11.02
N ASP A 140 -2.07 -1.12 -11.80
CA ASP A 140 -3.32 -0.54 -11.30
C ASP A 140 -4.04 -1.54 -10.38
N SER A 141 -3.78 -2.84 -10.50
CA SER A 141 -4.24 -3.85 -9.52
C SER A 141 -3.39 -3.85 -8.23
N ALA A 142 -2.11 -3.52 -8.35
CA ALA A 142 -1.16 -3.51 -7.25
C ALA A 142 -1.38 -2.33 -6.29
N CYS A 143 -1.70 -1.14 -6.82
CA CYS A 143 -2.02 0.07 -6.06
C CYS A 143 -3.34 0.72 -6.55
N PRO A 144 -4.51 0.10 -6.27
CA PRO A 144 -5.77 0.45 -6.92
C PRO A 144 -6.37 1.80 -6.49
N TRP A 145 -6.01 2.30 -5.31
CA TRP A 145 -6.50 3.58 -4.80
C TRP A 145 -5.32 4.51 -4.57
N GLN A 146 -5.27 5.61 -5.32
CA GLN A 146 -4.20 6.61 -5.23
C GLN A 146 -4.87 8.00 -5.19
N PHE A 147 -4.57 8.78 -4.14
CA PHE A 147 -5.21 10.07 -3.88
C PHE A 147 -4.19 11.21 -3.73
N PRO A 148 -4.45 12.41 -4.26
CA PRO A 148 -3.46 13.48 -4.25
C PRO A 148 -3.27 14.15 -2.89
N GLU A 149 -4.29 14.16 -2.03
CA GLU A 149 -4.19 14.76 -0.69
C GLU A 149 -3.31 13.93 0.26
N ALA A 150 -2.21 14.53 0.73
CA ALA A 150 -1.31 13.97 1.74
C ALA A 150 -1.97 13.96 3.14
N CYS A 151 -2.95 13.06 3.34
CA CYS A 151 -3.66 12.84 4.58
C CYS A 151 -4.00 11.35 4.78
N SER A 152 -4.83 11.03 5.78
CA SER A 152 -5.21 9.63 6.02
C SER A 152 -6.10 9.06 4.90
N PRO A 153 -5.99 7.78 4.55
CA PRO A 153 -6.66 7.23 3.35
C PRO A 153 -8.17 7.45 3.25
N HIS A 154 -8.93 7.24 4.34
CA HIS A 154 -10.38 7.50 4.32
C HIS A 154 -10.70 8.98 3.97
N LEU A 155 -9.92 9.91 4.51
CA LEU A 155 -10.09 11.35 4.28
C LEU A 155 -9.66 11.73 2.86
N ALA A 156 -8.56 11.15 2.36
CA ALA A 156 -8.08 11.41 1.00
C ALA A 156 -9.10 10.92 -0.04
N ALA A 157 -9.67 9.71 0.16
CA ALA A 157 -10.78 9.21 -0.64
C ALA A 157 -11.98 10.17 -0.60
N ARG A 158 -12.42 10.57 0.59
CA ARG A 158 -13.57 11.46 0.78
C ARG A 158 -13.37 12.84 0.12
N LEU A 159 -12.16 13.39 0.19
CA LEU A 159 -11.81 14.66 -0.47
C LEU A 159 -11.76 14.53 -2.00
N ALA A 160 -11.40 13.36 -2.52
CA ALA A 160 -11.52 13.01 -3.95
C ALA A 160 -12.96 12.66 -4.39
N GLY A 161 -13.95 12.71 -3.48
CA GLY A 161 -15.35 12.42 -3.76
C GLY A 161 -15.74 10.95 -3.74
N HIS A 162 -14.86 10.06 -3.24
CA HIS A 162 -15.12 8.62 -3.11
C HIS A 162 -15.24 8.19 -1.65
N THR A 163 -16.22 7.35 -1.31
CA THR A 163 -16.31 6.74 0.02
C THR A 163 -15.77 5.33 -0.04
N LEU A 164 -14.48 5.16 0.27
CA LEU A 164 -13.83 3.86 0.26
C LEU A 164 -14.38 2.97 1.39
N THR A 165 -14.62 1.69 1.09
CA THR A 165 -15.21 0.70 2.00
C THR A 165 -14.28 -0.50 2.28
N ARG A 166 -14.51 -1.18 3.41
CA ARG A 166 -13.89 -2.48 3.74
C ARG A 166 -14.06 -3.51 2.61
N ALA A 167 -15.21 -3.50 1.95
CA ALA A 167 -15.53 -4.45 0.88
C ALA A 167 -14.62 -4.25 -0.35
N GLU A 168 -14.42 -3.01 -0.78
CA GLU A 168 -13.52 -2.68 -1.91
C GLU A 168 -12.06 -3.01 -1.59
N LEU A 169 -11.61 -2.69 -0.37
CA LEU A 169 -10.26 -3.02 0.11
C LEU A 169 -10.00 -4.53 0.11
N LEU A 170 -10.92 -5.33 0.67
CA LEU A 170 -10.83 -6.79 0.65
C LEU A 170 -10.97 -7.37 -0.77
N GLN A 171 -11.70 -6.72 -1.67
CA GLN A 171 -11.77 -7.13 -3.07
C GLN A 171 -10.44 -6.86 -3.80
N GLY A 172 -9.79 -5.72 -3.52
CA GLY A 172 -8.44 -5.40 -4.01
C GLY A 172 -7.42 -6.45 -3.58
N LEU A 173 -7.37 -6.78 -2.28
CA LEU A 173 -6.53 -7.85 -1.75
C LEU A 173 -6.81 -9.19 -2.44
N LYS A 174 -8.07 -9.59 -2.60
CA LYS A 174 -8.45 -10.87 -3.25
C LYS A 174 -7.95 -11.00 -4.69
N ARG A 175 -7.85 -9.90 -5.45
CA ARG A 175 -7.28 -9.92 -6.82
C ARG A 175 -5.77 -10.25 -6.81
N CYS A 176 -5.07 -9.91 -5.73
CA CYS A 176 -3.64 -10.17 -5.57
C CYS A 176 -3.33 -11.53 -4.93
N LEU A 177 -4.33 -12.22 -4.36
CA LEU A 177 -4.14 -13.54 -3.73
C LEU A 177 -4.14 -14.64 -4.79
N ARG A 178 -2.95 -15.10 -5.14
CA ARG A 178 -2.69 -16.20 -6.07
C ARG A 178 -2.18 -17.43 -5.32
N PRO A 179 -2.50 -18.67 -5.76
CA PRO A 179 -1.94 -19.88 -5.18
C PRO A 179 -0.47 -20.09 -5.59
N ASP A 180 -0.06 -19.48 -6.70
CA ASP A 180 1.23 -19.63 -7.38
C ASP A 180 2.15 -18.40 -7.26
N ARG A 181 1.81 -17.44 -6.40
CA ARG A 181 2.63 -16.24 -6.13
C ARG A 181 2.65 -15.93 -4.64
N ASP A 182 3.80 -15.52 -4.16
CA ASP A 182 3.93 -14.84 -2.87
C ASP A 182 3.32 -13.44 -2.95
N LEU A 183 2.91 -12.88 -1.81
CA LEU A 183 2.32 -11.55 -1.74
C LEU A 183 2.97 -10.70 -0.64
N VAL A 184 3.51 -9.53 -1.02
CA VAL A 184 3.96 -8.51 -0.07
C VAL A 184 2.95 -7.36 -0.06
N ILE A 185 2.28 -7.18 1.08
CA ILE A 185 1.28 -6.15 1.34
C ILE A 185 1.96 -5.00 2.09
N GLU A 186 1.78 -3.76 1.67
CA GLU A 186 2.27 -2.58 2.39
C GLU A 186 1.12 -1.76 2.98
N GLY A 187 1.24 -1.37 4.25
CA GLY A 187 0.28 -0.50 4.92
C GLY A 187 0.42 0.97 4.54
N ALA A 188 -0.69 1.70 4.53
CA ALA A 188 -0.71 3.16 4.43
C ALA A 188 -0.66 3.78 5.84
N GLY A 189 0.29 4.68 6.10
CA GLY A 189 0.45 5.29 7.44
C GLY A 189 0.95 4.32 8.52
N GLY A 190 0.41 4.44 9.75
CA GLY A 190 0.65 3.52 10.86
C GLY A 190 -0.44 2.45 10.98
N LEU A 191 -0.25 1.46 11.86
CA LEU A 191 -1.16 0.30 12.01
C LEU A 191 -2.64 0.65 12.20
N LEU A 192 -2.93 1.71 12.96
CA LEU A 192 -4.28 2.19 13.28
C LEU A 192 -4.79 3.27 12.31
N ALA A 193 -4.11 3.51 11.18
CA ALA A 193 -4.57 4.47 10.19
C ALA A 193 -5.83 3.94 9.47
N PRO A 194 -6.99 4.62 9.54
CA PRO A 194 -8.21 4.17 8.88
C PRO A 194 -8.06 4.24 7.35
N LEU A 195 -8.22 3.07 6.73
CA LEU A 195 -8.25 2.90 5.28
C LEU A 195 -9.60 3.33 4.69
N SER A 196 -10.69 3.18 5.44
CA SER A 196 -12.07 3.43 5.03
C SER A 196 -12.92 4.07 6.15
N GLU A 197 -14.07 4.64 5.78
CA GLU A 197 -15.03 5.25 6.74
C GLU A 197 -15.70 4.22 7.66
N ASP A 198 -15.80 2.95 7.22
CA ASP A 198 -16.29 1.83 8.04
C ASP A 198 -15.21 1.22 8.96
N GLY A 199 -14.13 1.98 9.20
CA GLY A 199 -13.09 1.66 10.17
C GLY A 199 -12.24 0.43 9.80
N CYS A 200 -12.09 0.12 8.51
CA CYS A 200 -11.11 -0.88 8.09
C CYS A 200 -9.70 -0.33 8.29
N ASP A 201 -8.83 -1.12 8.90
CA ASP A 201 -7.39 -0.85 9.02
C ASP A 201 -6.59 -1.86 8.18
N ILE A 202 -5.26 -1.73 8.17
CA ILE A 202 -4.40 -2.69 7.46
C ILE A 202 -4.34 -4.06 8.15
N ALA A 203 -4.67 -4.14 9.45
CA ALA A 203 -4.69 -5.40 10.20
C ALA A 203 -5.86 -6.29 9.76
N ASP A 204 -7.00 -5.72 9.40
CA ASP A 204 -8.14 -6.46 8.81
C ASP A 204 -7.75 -7.15 7.49
N LEU A 205 -6.95 -6.50 6.64
CA LEU A 205 -6.45 -7.07 5.38
C LEU A 205 -5.42 -8.19 5.65
N ALA A 206 -4.52 -7.98 6.61
CA ALA A 206 -3.54 -8.98 7.00
C ALA A 206 -4.18 -10.24 7.61
N ALA A 207 -5.21 -10.06 8.45
CA ALA A 207 -6.00 -11.15 9.02
C ALA A 207 -6.74 -11.94 7.93
N ALA A 208 -7.30 -11.26 6.93
CA ALA A 208 -8.01 -11.89 5.81
C ALA A 208 -7.14 -12.79 4.91
N CYS A 209 -5.81 -12.70 5.02
CA CYS A 209 -4.86 -13.53 4.26
C CYS A 209 -3.83 -14.28 5.12
N ALA A 210 -3.89 -14.17 6.46
CA ALA A 210 -2.98 -14.78 7.44
C ALA A 210 -1.49 -14.39 7.30
N ALA A 211 -1.22 -13.16 6.86
CA ALA A 211 0.14 -12.67 6.59
C ALA A 211 1.05 -12.58 7.84
N LEU A 212 2.33 -12.91 7.67
CA LEU A 212 3.40 -12.60 8.63
C LEU A 212 3.69 -11.10 8.58
N THR A 213 3.78 -10.45 9.73
CA THR A 213 3.87 -8.99 9.84
C THR A 213 5.27 -8.54 10.23
N ILE A 214 5.86 -7.66 9.43
CA ILE A 214 7.10 -6.93 9.69
C ILE A 214 6.74 -5.49 10.06
N ILE A 215 7.36 -4.97 11.12
CA ILE A 215 7.14 -3.61 11.59
C ILE A 215 8.36 -2.76 11.30
N VAL A 216 8.23 -1.81 10.37
CA VAL A 216 9.25 -0.82 10.05
C VAL A 216 9.21 0.29 11.10
N THR A 217 10.37 0.58 11.69
CA THR A 217 10.55 1.60 12.71
C THR A 217 11.78 2.45 12.43
N ARG A 218 11.94 3.55 13.16
CA ARG A 218 12.99 4.55 12.97
C ARG A 218 13.94 4.59 14.17
N PRO A 219 15.20 5.06 14.05
CA PRO A 219 16.17 5.00 15.15
C PRO A 219 16.13 6.22 16.08
N HIS A 220 15.30 7.24 15.84
CA HIS A 220 15.31 8.46 16.66
C HIS A 220 14.40 8.41 17.90
N LEU A 221 14.59 9.39 18.79
CA LEU A 221 13.88 9.51 20.06
C LEU A 221 12.35 9.37 19.92
N GLY A 222 11.73 8.64 20.85
CA GLY A 222 10.32 8.26 20.81
C GLY A 222 10.03 6.94 20.08
N THR A 223 10.99 6.38 19.34
CA THR A 223 10.82 5.09 18.63
C THR A 223 10.39 3.94 19.53
N ILE A 224 10.95 3.84 20.75
CA ILE A 224 10.56 2.79 21.71
C ILE A 224 9.07 2.90 22.07
N ASN A 225 8.55 4.12 22.26
CA ASN A 225 7.12 4.33 22.55
C ASN A 225 6.25 3.88 21.36
N HIS A 226 6.51 4.40 20.16
CA HIS A 226 5.68 4.09 18.98
C HIS A 226 5.76 2.61 18.58
N THR A 227 6.94 2.00 18.68
CA THR A 227 7.12 0.57 18.38
C THR A 227 6.40 -0.29 19.42
N ARG A 228 6.51 -0.01 20.73
CA ARG A 228 5.79 -0.78 21.76
C ARG A 228 4.27 -0.67 21.62
N LEU A 229 3.74 0.51 21.33
CA LEU A 229 2.31 0.71 21.07
C LEU A 229 1.85 -0.10 19.85
N THR A 230 2.64 -0.07 18.76
CA THR A 230 2.36 -0.82 17.53
C THR A 230 2.41 -2.34 17.76
N VAL A 231 3.43 -2.84 18.44
CA VAL A 231 3.60 -4.26 18.79
C VAL A 231 2.49 -4.76 19.71
N ALA A 232 2.15 -3.99 20.75
CA ALA A 232 1.08 -4.36 21.69
C ALA A 232 -0.28 -4.45 20.98
N HIS A 233 -0.61 -3.47 20.12
CA HIS A 233 -1.86 -3.50 19.38
C HIS A 233 -1.88 -4.60 18.30
N ALA A 234 -0.78 -4.82 17.58
CA ALA A 234 -0.68 -5.90 16.60
C ALA A 234 -0.87 -7.28 17.25
N ARG A 235 -0.28 -7.52 18.43
CA ARG A 235 -0.51 -8.72 19.24
C ARG A 235 -1.98 -8.84 19.68
N GLN A 236 -2.59 -7.75 20.14
CA GLN A 236 -4.01 -7.72 20.51
C GLN A 236 -4.94 -8.06 19.33
N ARG A 237 -4.58 -7.65 18.10
CA ARG A 237 -5.29 -7.97 16.85
C ARG A 237 -4.96 -9.37 16.30
N GLY A 238 -4.11 -10.14 16.96
CA GLY A 238 -3.74 -11.50 16.55
C GLY A 238 -2.77 -11.58 15.36
N LEU A 239 -2.08 -10.49 15.02
CA LEU A 239 -1.12 -10.49 13.91
C LEU A 239 0.13 -11.34 14.24
N ARG A 240 0.54 -12.16 13.28
CA ARG A 240 1.74 -13.00 13.37
C ARG A 240 3.00 -12.15 13.16
N LEU A 241 3.53 -11.56 14.23
CA LEU A 241 4.71 -10.68 14.15
C LEU A 241 5.98 -11.49 13.87
N LEU A 242 6.69 -11.13 12.79
CA LEU A 242 8.00 -11.69 12.44
C LEU A 242 9.14 -10.98 13.16
N GLY A 243 9.11 -9.64 13.17
CA GLY A 243 10.22 -8.84 13.65
C GLY A 243 10.09 -7.36 13.34
N LEU A 244 11.05 -6.59 13.85
CA LEU A 244 11.24 -5.18 13.60
C LEU A 244 12.30 -4.97 12.50
N VAL A 245 12.05 -4.05 11.57
CA VAL A 245 13.08 -3.52 10.67
C VAL A 245 13.38 -2.10 11.11
N LEU A 246 14.60 -1.85 11.57
CA LEU A 246 15.07 -0.53 11.94
C LEU A 246 15.58 0.19 10.69
N ASN A 247 14.95 1.29 10.31
CA ASN A 247 15.27 1.98 9.06
C ASN A 247 15.80 3.40 9.31
N HIS A 248 17.06 3.64 8.94
CA HIS A 248 17.73 4.93 9.00
C HIS A 248 17.30 5.85 7.84
N HIS A 249 15.99 6.08 7.72
CA HIS A 249 15.33 6.84 6.66
C HIS A 249 15.72 8.33 6.48
N GLN A 250 16.73 8.85 7.21
CA GLN A 250 17.22 10.22 7.06
C GLN A 250 18.76 10.27 7.13
N PRO A 251 19.41 11.19 6.39
CA PRO A 251 20.87 11.33 6.42
C PRO A 251 21.34 11.86 7.77
N HIS A 252 22.56 11.48 8.15
CA HIS A 252 23.27 12.01 9.33
C HIS A 252 22.59 11.81 10.70
N LEU A 253 21.60 10.90 10.81
CA LEU A 253 21.08 10.45 12.09
C LEU A 253 22.22 9.88 12.94
N SER A 254 22.44 10.45 14.12
CA SER A 254 23.57 10.12 14.99
C SER A 254 23.26 10.41 16.48
N GLY A 255 24.08 9.86 17.37
CA GLY A 255 23.98 10.02 18.82
C GLY A 255 23.32 8.84 19.53
N VAL A 256 23.42 8.85 20.87
CA VAL A 256 23.13 7.72 21.77
C VAL A 256 21.79 7.02 21.48
N ALA A 257 20.72 7.78 21.19
CA ALA A 257 19.40 7.22 20.91
C ALA A 257 19.37 6.38 19.61
N VAL A 258 20.12 6.79 18.59
CA VAL A 258 20.27 6.08 17.31
C VAL A 258 21.15 4.85 17.51
N GLU A 259 22.31 5.02 18.16
CA GLU A 259 23.29 3.96 18.45
C GLU A 259 22.69 2.79 19.26
N HIS A 260 21.75 3.08 20.18
CA HIS A 260 21.13 2.09 21.05
C HIS A 260 19.71 1.69 20.60
N ALA A 261 19.23 2.20 19.47
CA ALA A 261 17.87 1.96 19.00
C ALA A 261 17.60 0.45 18.84
N ALA A 262 18.46 -0.28 18.14
CA ALA A 262 18.24 -1.69 17.84
C ALA A 262 18.14 -2.57 19.10
N SER A 263 19.07 -2.39 20.05
CA SER A 263 19.15 -3.18 21.28
C SER A 263 18.01 -2.87 22.24
N GLU A 264 17.68 -1.59 22.45
CA GLU A 264 16.57 -1.20 23.32
C GLU A 264 15.20 -1.52 22.69
N LEU A 265 15.05 -1.42 21.37
CA LEU A 265 13.83 -1.87 20.68
C LEU A 265 13.60 -3.38 20.86
N ALA A 266 14.61 -4.20 20.62
CA ALA A 266 14.52 -5.65 20.80
C ALA A 266 14.13 -6.02 22.25
N ARG A 267 14.78 -5.36 23.23
CA ARG A 267 14.53 -5.54 24.66
C ARG A 267 13.13 -5.12 25.10
N TRP A 268 12.67 -3.93 24.73
CA TRP A 268 11.43 -3.36 25.25
C TRP A 268 10.16 -3.79 24.49
N CYS A 269 10.31 -4.28 23.27
CA CYS A 269 9.21 -4.81 22.47
C CYS A 269 9.02 -6.33 22.63
N ASP A 270 10.01 -7.04 23.16
CA ASP A 270 10.06 -8.51 23.20
C ASP A 270 9.87 -9.09 21.78
N LEU A 271 10.59 -8.53 20.81
CA LEU A 271 10.48 -8.86 19.39
C LEU A 271 11.82 -8.53 18.69
N PRO A 272 12.42 -9.44 17.92
CA PRO A 272 13.76 -9.23 17.37
C PRO A 272 13.79 -8.11 16.33
N VAL A 273 14.89 -7.34 16.32
CA VAL A 273 15.27 -6.53 15.17
C VAL A 273 15.90 -7.46 14.14
N ILE A 274 15.15 -7.74 13.06
CA ILE A 274 15.53 -8.73 12.03
C ILE A 274 16.41 -8.13 10.93
N ALA A 275 16.38 -6.81 10.75
CA ALA A 275 17.31 -6.06 9.91
C ALA A 275 17.42 -4.60 10.37
N GLU A 276 18.57 -3.98 10.10
CA GLU A 276 18.83 -2.57 10.31
C GLU A 276 19.34 -1.96 8.99
N LEU A 277 18.50 -1.18 8.30
CA LEU A 277 18.81 -0.61 6.98
C LEU A 277 19.46 0.78 7.13
N PRO A 278 20.69 1.00 6.63
CA PRO A 278 21.33 2.31 6.63
C PRO A 278 20.69 3.27 5.60
N TYR A 279 20.87 4.58 5.78
CA TYR A 279 20.26 5.61 4.92
C TYR A 279 20.62 5.44 3.44
N ASP A 280 21.92 5.31 3.14
CA ASP A 280 22.43 5.15 1.78
C ASP A 280 22.32 3.70 1.27
N CYS A 281 21.38 2.90 1.79
CA CYS A 281 21.04 1.58 1.25
C CYS A 281 20.27 1.71 -0.08
N GLN A 282 20.92 2.30 -1.09
CA GLN A 282 20.47 2.16 -2.47
C GLN A 282 20.76 0.72 -2.90
N LEU A 283 19.72 -0.09 -2.76
CA LEU A 283 19.66 -1.41 -3.37
C LEU A 283 19.85 -1.25 -4.88
N PRO A 284 20.87 -1.87 -5.50
CA PRO A 284 21.05 -1.77 -6.94
C PRO A 284 19.77 -2.21 -7.66
N ALA A 285 19.36 -1.42 -8.65
CA ALA A 285 18.21 -1.72 -9.51
C ALA A 285 18.44 -2.99 -10.38
N ALA A 286 19.65 -3.54 -10.38
CA ALA A 286 20.02 -4.77 -11.06
C ALA A 286 20.01 -5.97 -10.09
N ALA A 287 19.74 -7.16 -10.62
CA ALA A 287 19.73 -8.42 -9.87
C ALA A 287 21.09 -8.81 -9.26
N GLU A 288 22.17 -8.18 -9.71
CA GLU A 288 23.55 -8.49 -9.35
C GLU A 288 24.01 -7.66 -8.15
N GLY A 289 23.62 -8.08 -6.92
CA GLY A 289 24.24 -7.54 -5.70
C GLY A 289 23.45 -7.67 -4.40
N LEU A 290 22.12 -7.81 -4.45
CA LEU A 290 21.31 -7.86 -3.21
C LEU A 290 21.47 -9.16 -2.45
N THR A 291 21.55 -10.29 -3.14
CA THR A 291 21.88 -11.59 -2.54
C THR A 291 23.27 -11.63 -1.90
N ALA A 292 24.17 -10.70 -2.24
CA ALA A 292 25.45 -10.52 -1.54
C ALA A 292 25.36 -9.52 -0.36
N HIS A 293 24.27 -8.77 -0.23
CA HIS A 293 24.09 -7.80 0.85
C HIS A 293 23.67 -8.53 2.15
N PRO A 294 24.46 -8.49 3.24
CA PRO A 294 24.20 -9.30 4.44
C PRO A 294 22.82 -9.07 5.06
N LEU A 295 22.33 -7.82 5.05
CA LEU A 295 20.99 -7.47 5.53
C LEU A 295 19.86 -8.15 4.74
N ALA A 296 19.99 -8.28 3.42
CA ALA A 296 18.98 -8.93 2.59
C ALA A 296 18.98 -10.44 2.85
N GLN A 297 20.17 -11.06 2.96
CA GLN A 297 20.29 -12.47 3.38
C GLN A 297 19.68 -12.70 4.78
N GLN A 298 19.97 -11.84 5.75
CA GLN A 298 19.44 -11.94 7.12
C GLN A 298 17.92 -11.80 7.17
N LEU A 299 17.36 -10.87 6.36
CA LEU A 299 15.93 -10.63 6.25
C LEU A 299 15.21 -11.82 5.60
N ILE A 300 15.70 -12.31 4.44
CA ILE A 300 15.22 -13.54 3.79
C ILE A 300 15.29 -14.71 4.77
N ALA A 301 16.45 -14.98 5.37
CA ALA A 301 16.62 -16.14 6.25
C ALA A 301 15.70 -16.07 7.47
N SER A 302 15.34 -14.87 7.94
CA SER A 302 14.35 -14.70 9.02
C SER A 302 12.91 -14.95 8.53
N ILE A 303 12.58 -14.47 7.33
CA ILE A 303 11.29 -14.73 6.66
C ILE A 303 11.07 -16.23 6.44
N LEU A 304 12.06 -16.93 5.85
CA LEU A 304 11.97 -18.36 5.53
C LEU A 304 11.90 -19.23 6.79
N ARG A 305 12.75 -18.98 7.80
CA ARG A 305 12.68 -19.71 9.10
C ARG A 305 11.33 -19.59 9.82
N ALA A 306 10.61 -18.49 9.61
CA ALA A 306 9.29 -18.29 10.21
C ALA A 306 8.14 -18.90 9.40
N ASN A 307 8.43 -19.48 8.22
CA ASN A 307 7.47 -20.17 7.39
C ASN A 307 8.05 -21.53 6.93
N PRO A 308 8.13 -22.54 7.82
CA PRO A 308 8.79 -23.82 7.54
C PRO A 308 8.09 -24.71 6.49
N GLU A 309 7.00 -24.23 5.87
CA GLU A 309 6.39 -24.86 4.70
C GLU A 309 7.02 -24.39 3.37
N VAL A 310 8.07 -23.54 3.40
CA VAL A 310 8.67 -22.86 2.23
C VAL A 310 10.06 -23.40 1.84
N GLU A 311 10.52 -24.49 2.46
CA GLU A 311 11.75 -25.22 2.06
C GLU A 311 11.49 -26.37 1.06
#